data_AF-A0A2M7H1P4-F1
#
_entry.id   AF-A0A2M7H1P4-F1
#
_cell.length_a   1.000
_cell.length_b   1.000
_cell.length_c   1.000
_cell.angle_alpha   90.00
_cell.angle_beta   90.00
_cell.angle_gamma   90.00
#
_symmetry.space_group_name_H-M   'P 1'
#
loop_
_entity.id
_entity.type
_entity.pdbx_description
1 polymer ?
#
loop_
_entity_poly.entity_id
_entity_poly.type
_entity_poly.pdbx_seq_one_letter_code
_entity_poly.pdbx_strand_id
1 'polypeptide(L)'
;MSEEIRNYEIGFLLKSEENRKVIFGAIERAGFGLLNEGQISNIKLAYPIKKQNFAQFGYAYFSAEPDKIEEFKKDLSMTPGILRL
;
A
#
# COMPACT_ATOMS: atom_id res chain seq x y z
N MET A 1 13.32 0.11 -24.97
CA MET A 1 13.83 0.21 -23.59
C MET A 1 13.38 -1.06 -22.90
N SER A 2 14.27 -1.80 -22.28
CA SER A 2 13.90 -3.05 -21.60
C SER A 2 13.03 -2.68 -20.40
N GLU A 3 11.73 -2.99 -20.47
CA GLU A 3 10.79 -2.87 -19.34
C GLU A 3 11.18 -3.92 -18.30
N GLU A 4 12.23 -3.63 -17.53
CA GLU A 4 12.73 -4.55 -16.51
C GLU A 4 11.77 -4.47 -15.31
N ILE A 5 10.80 -5.40 -15.29
CA ILE A 5 9.88 -5.57 -14.17
C ILE A 5 10.70 -5.95 -12.94
N ARG A 6 10.51 -5.19 -11.85
CA ARG A 6 11.17 -5.43 -10.57
C ARG A 6 10.16 -5.76 -9.49
N ASN A 7 10.61 -6.50 -8.48
CA ASN A 7 9.80 -6.84 -7.33
C ASN A 7 9.95 -5.76 -6.26
N TYR A 8 8.82 -5.34 -5.69
CA TYR A 8 8.71 -4.33 -4.67
C TYR A 8 7.90 -4.84 -3.49
N GLU A 9 8.15 -4.25 -2.33
CA GLU A 9 7.35 -4.41 -1.12
C GLU A 9 6.79 -3.03 -0.74
N ILE A 10 5.52 -2.99 -0.35
CA ILE A 10 4.92 -1.81 0.25
C ILE A 10 4.30 -2.19 1.59
N GLY A 11 4.80 -1.57 2.66
CA GLY A 11 4.12 -1.56 3.95
C GLY A 11 3.08 -0.46 3.97
N PHE A 12 1.96 -0.68 4.65
CA PHE A 12 0.91 0.34 4.75
C PHE A 12 0.20 0.29 6.09
N LEU A 13 -0.23 1.47 6.53
CA LEU A 13 -1.12 1.67 7.67
C LEU A 13 -2.45 2.21 7.17
N LEU A 14 -3.52 1.50 7.47
CA LEU A 14 -4.88 1.83 7.09
C LEU A 14 -5.69 2.30 8.29
N LYS A 15 -6.64 3.18 8.03
CA LYS A 15 -7.58 3.69 9.01
C LYS A 15 -8.61 2.64 9.44
N SER A 16 -9.09 1.82 8.52
CA SER A 16 -10.02 0.72 8.78
C SER A 16 -9.82 -0.43 7.80
N GLU A 17 -10.44 -1.58 8.09
CA GLU A 17 -10.42 -2.78 7.23
C GLU A 17 -11.04 -2.55 5.86
N GLU A 18 -12.01 -1.63 5.77
CA GLU A 18 -12.66 -1.25 4.52
C GLU A 18 -11.67 -0.63 3.53
N ASN A 19 -10.57 -0.04 4.02
CA ASN A 19 -9.52 0.53 3.19
C ASN A 19 -8.56 -0.54 2.62
N ARG A 20 -8.71 -1.81 2.98
CA ARG A 20 -7.90 -2.91 2.42
C ARG A 20 -8.02 -2.98 0.89
N LYS A 21 -9.25 -2.91 0.39
CA LYS A 21 -9.56 -2.98 -1.06
C LYS A 21 -8.92 -1.84 -1.85
N VAL A 22 -8.58 -0.75 -1.18
CA VAL A 22 -8.03 0.45 -1.80
C VAL A 22 -6.60 0.22 -2.28
N ILE A 23 -5.75 -0.42 -1.45
CA ILE A 23 -4.36 -0.75 -1.81
C ILE A 23 -4.34 -1.76 -2.96
N PHE A 24 -5.03 -2.90 -2.80
CA PHE A 24 -5.01 -3.97 -3.80
C PHE A 24 -5.65 -3.54 -5.12
N GLY A 25 -6.75 -2.78 -5.05
CA GLY A 25 -7.33 -2.18 -6.25
C GLY A 25 -6.42 -1.15 -6.91
N ALA A 26 -5.56 -0.45 -6.17
CA ALA A 26 -4.59 0.47 -6.76
C ALA A 26 -3.48 -0.29 -7.50
N ILE A 27 -2.96 -1.38 -6.92
CA ILE A 27 -1.98 -2.27 -7.56
C ILE A 27 -2.54 -2.81 -8.88
N GLU A 28 -3.78 -3.30 -8.86
CA GLU A 28 -4.46 -3.83 -10.04
C GLU A 28 -4.69 -2.73 -11.11
N ARG A 29 -5.19 -1.55 -10.72
CA ARG A 29 -5.41 -0.42 -11.64
C ARG A 29 -4.11 0.09 -12.28
N ALA A 30 -2.99 0.00 -11.58
CA ALA A 30 -1.68 0.36 -12.09
C ALA A 30 -1.10 -0.70 -13.06
N GLY A 31 -1.77 -1.84 -13.21
CA GLY A 31 -1.30 -2.96 -14.03
C GLY A 31 -0.14 -3.73 -13.41
N PHE A 32 0.06 -3.61 -12.09
CA PHE A 32 1.14 -4.28 -11.38
C PHE A 32 0.75 -5.73 -11.05
N GLY A 33 1.73 -6.63 -11.11
CA GLY A 33 1.53 -8.03 -10.76
C GLY A 33 1.57 -8.21 -9.25
N LEU A 34 0.43 -8.41 -8.59
CA LEU A 34 0.40 -8.77 -7.17
C LEU A 34 1.03 -10.15 -6.98
N LEU A 35 2.12 -10.23 -6.23
CA LEU A 35 2.85 -11.49 -5.97
C LEU A 35 2.36 -12.15 -4.69
N ASN A 36 2.21 -11.36 -3.63
CA ASN A 36 1.80 -11.86 -2.32
C ASN A 36 1.23 -10.72 -1.46
N GLU A 37 0.38 -11.07 -0.49
CA GLU A 37 -0.15 -10.14 0.49
C GLU A 37 0.14 -10.63 1.91
N GLY A 38 0.60 -9.72 2.76
CA GLY A 38 0.75 -9.96 4.18
C GLY A 38 -0.58 -9.95 4.91
N GLN A 39 -0.64 -10.65 6.05
CA GLN A 39 -1.80 -10.55 6.93
C GLN A 39 -1.97 -9.10 7.40
N ILE A 40 -3.20 -8.60 7.29
CA ILE A 40 -3.55 -7.31 7.87
C ILE A 40 -3.93 -7.52 9.33
N SER A 41 -3.25 -6.82 10.21
CA SER A 41 -3.44 -6.91 11.67
C SER A 41 -3.71 -5.54 12.26
N ASN A 42 -4.57 -5.50 13.29
CA ASN A 42 -4.81 -4.27 14.02
C ASN A 42 -3.67 -4.05 15.03
N ILE A 43 -2.97 -2.92 14.91
CA ILE A 43 -1.83 -2.58 15.75
C ILE A 43 -2.13 -1.33 16.57
N LYS A 44 -1.59 -1.27 17.79
CA LYS A 44 -1.54 -0.04 18.57
C LYS A 44 -0.39 0.82 18.06
N LEU A 45 -0.67 2.06 17.70
CA LEU A 45 0.34 2.99 17.22
C LEU A 45 1.20 3.50 18.39
N ALA A 46 2.50 3.65 18.15
CA ALA A 46 3.43 4.20 19.15
C ALA A 46 3.11 5.66 19.50
N TYR A 47 2.51 6.39 18.56
CA TYR A 47 1.98 7.74 18.74
C TYR A 47 0.72 7.91 17.87
N PRO A 48 -0.20 8.83 18.23
CA PRO A 48 -1.42 8.99 17.46
C PRO A 48 -1.17 9.52 16.05
N ILE A 49 -1.72 8.87 15.03
CA ILE A 49 -1.70 9.35 13.63
C ILE A 49 -3.10 9.83 13.26
N LYS A 50 -3.26 11.10 12.85
CA LYS A 50 -4.57 11.69 12.50
C LYS A 50 -5.64 11.45 13.59
N LYS A 51 -5.26 11.58 14.87
CA LYS A 51 -6.10 11.31 16.07
C LYS A 51 -6.51 9.84 16.28
N GLN A 52 -5.84 8.90 15.61
CA GLN A 52 -6.05 7.46 15.81
C GLN A 52 -4.93 6.87 16.66
N ASN A 53 -5.28 6.03 17.63
CA ASN A 53 -4.32 5.27 18.46
C ASN A 53 -4.10 3.84 17.95
N PHE A 54 -4.90 3.41 16.96
CA PHE A 54 -4.85 2.11 16.35
C PHE A 54 -4.89 2.26 14.83
N ALA A 55 -4.33 1.30 14.12
CA ALA A 55 -4.36 1.23 12.67
C ALA A 55 -4.30 -0.23 12.23
N GLN A 56 -4.74 -0.50 11.01
CA GLN A 56 -4.51 -1.77 10.38
C GLN A 56 -3.19 -1.75 9.61
N PHE A 57 -2.23 -2.54 10.05
CA PHE A 57 -0.94 -2.71 9.39
C PHE A 57 -0.97 -3.93 8.48
N GLY A 58 -0.43 -3.77 7.27
CA GLY A 58 -0.20 -4.85 6.33
C GLY A 58 0.94 -4.51 5.39
N TYR A 59 1.27 -5.47 4.54
CA TYR A 59 2.22 -5.30 3.45
C TYR A 59 1.76 -6.05 2.21
N ALA A 60 2.27 -5.65 1.04
CA ALA A 60 2.05 -6.37 -0.21
C ALA A 60 3.35 -6.44 -1.01
N TYR A 61 3.58 -7.60 -1.63
CA TYR A 61 4.63 -7.81 -2.60
C TYR A 61 4.03 -7.74 -4.00
N PHE A 62 4.64 -6.96 -4.89
CA PHE A 62 4.17 -6.81 -6.25
C PHE A 62 5.32 -6.59 -7.22
N SER A 63 5.10 -6.93 -8.48
CA SER A 63 6.03 -6.72 -9.58
C SER A 63 5.56 -5.54 -10.42
N ALA A 64 6.42 -4.58 -10.70
CA ALA A 64 6.08 -3.37 -11.42
C ALA A 64 7.25 -2.84 -12.27
N GLU A 65 6.91 -2.02 -13.26
CA GLU A 65 7.88 -1.22 -14.00
C GLU A 65 8.40 -0.08 -13.09
N PRO A 66 9.73 0.11 -12.96
CA PRO A 66 10.31 1.14 -12.10
C PRO A 66 9.79 2.55 -12.38
N ASP A 67 9.49 2.85 -13.65
CA ASP A 67 9.04 4.17 -14.10
C ASP A 67 7.67 4.56 -13.55
N LYS A 68 6.83 3.57 -13.20
CA LYS A 68 5.47 3.77 -12.66
C LYS A 68 5.41 3.80 -11.14
N ILE A 69 6.51 3.48 -10.45
CA ILE A 69 6.54 3.39 -8.97
C ILE A 69 6.33 4.75 -8.31
N GLU A 70 6.98 5.80 -8.83
CA GLU A 70 6.89 7.13 -8.21
C GLU A 70 5.48 7.71 -8.33
N GLU A 71 4.84 7.53 -9.49
CA GLU A 71 3.43 7.89 -9.72
C GLU A 71 2.51 7.10 -8.80
N PHE A 72 2.67 5.78 -8.74
CA PHE A 72 1.88 4.91 -7.86
C PHE A 72 1.99 5.30 -6.38
N LYS A 73 3.20 5.59 -5.90
CA LYS A 73 3.44 6.03 -4.52
C LYS A 73 2.73 7.35 -4.24
N LYS A 74 2.76 8.29 -5.18
CA LYS A 74 2.07 9.58 -5.07
C LYS A 74 0.56 9.38 -5.01
N ASP A 75 -0.01 8.54 -5.86
CA ASP A 75 -1.44 8.24 -5.89
C ASP A 75 -1.91 7.61 -4.57
N LEU A 76 -1.16 6.63 -4.04
CA LEU A 76 -1.45 6.04 -2.74
C LEU A 76 -1.36 7.06 -1.61
N SER A 77 -0.39 7.98 -1.64
CA SER A 77 -0.25 8.99 -0.58
C SER A 77 -1.43 9.98 -0.51
N MET A 78 -2.08 10.22 -1.65
CA MET A 78 -3.27 11.07 -1.76
C MET A 78 -4.56 10.32 -1.44
N THR A 79 -4.50 8.99 -1.33
CA THR A 79 -5.69 8.17 -1.21
C THR A 79 -6.26 8.23 0.21
N PRO A 80 -7.54 8.62 0.37
CA PRO A 80 -8.16 8.68 1.69
C PRO A 80 -8.30 7.30 2.30
N GLY A 81 -7.93 7.18 3.58
CA GLY A 81 -7.94 5.91 4.31
C GLY A 81 -6.55 5.32 4.54
N ILE A 82 -5.55 5.77 3.78
CA ILE A 82 -4.14 5.46 4.04
C ILE A 82 -3.60 6.48 5.06
N LEU A 83 -3.08 5.96 6.17
CA LEU A 83 -2.46 6.74 7.23
C LEU A 83 -0.97 6.93 6.97
N ARG A 84 -0.30 5.88 6.46
CA ARG A 84 1.13 5.86 6.15
C ARG A 84 1.45 4.76 5.14
N LEU A 85 2.49 4.98 4.34
CA LEU A 85 3.16 4.03 3.45
C LEU A 85 4.62 3.89 3.92
#